data_AF-A0A0N1GZU5-F1
#
_entry.id   AF-A0A0N1GZU5-F1
#
_cell.length_a   1.000
_cell.length_b   1.000
_cell.length_c   1.000
_cell.angle_alpha   90.00
_cell.angle_beta   90.00
_cell.angle_gamma   90.00
#
_symmetry.space_group_name_H-M   'P 1'
#
loop_
_entity.id
_entity.type
_entity.pdbx_description
1 polymer ?
#
loop_
_entity_poly.entity_id
_entity_poly.type
_entity_poly.pdbx_seq_one_letter_code
_entity_poly.pdbx_strand_id
1 'polypeptide(L)'
;MSHDTAGDISHQTNSLEQLPHRPPIADDQHHVVVPSIAVNELEKVRVGHQEDPDLPQERIDIVKKTLEDGEADEIARAEMPFFENSPYEEVRAAVRSTDDPTIVANTVRAWVLGMIMVTIGSGSNMFLSMRSSAINFSALFVQLVVYSIGCLWAKVMPTRVFRTLGVDWSLNRGPFNIKEHVVITLMSNVSIGYAYSTDALIALAGKPFYNIDMGWGFQLLFTLSSQLIGIALAGIFRRFLIWPSSMIWPSQFANTSLFYALHDHRKSDASQTDGWVTSRYRYFFYVAMGMFVYYWIPGVLWQGLSVFAWVTWIMPDNVVVNQLFGGFTGLSLIPITFD
;
A
#
# COMPACT_ATOMS: atom_id res chain seq x y z
N MET A 1 54.89 39.00 8.29
CA MET A 1 54.16 38.94 7.00
C MET A 1 53.37 37.64 7.02
N SER A 2 52.22 37.56 7.68
CA SER A 2 50.88 38.06 7.28
C SER A 2 50.34 37.40 6.01
N HIS A 3 49.24 36.66 6.17
CA HIS A 3 48.09 36.40 5.26
C HIS A 3 47.51 35.01 5.63
N ASP A 4 46.46 34.92 6.44
CA ASP A 4 45.03 35.10 6.15
C ASP A 4 44.53 34.34 4.91
N THR A 5 43.81 33.24 5.18
CA THR A 5 42.81 32.64 4.28
C THR A 5 41.62 32.22 5.12
N ALA A 6 40.73 33.20 5.34
CA ALA A 6 39.31 32.99 5.64
C ALA A 6 38.54 33.06 4.32
N GLY A 7 37.67 32.08 4.09
CA GLY A 7 36.86 31.88 2.88
C GLY A 7 36.69 30.37 2.72
N ASP A 8 35.51 29.77 2.76
CA ASP A 8 34.23 30.23 2.25
C ASP A 8 33.15 29.32 2.87
N ILE A 9 32.50 29.79 3.95
CA ILE A 9 31.36 29.10 4.62
C ILE A 9 30.03 29.76 4.17
N SER A 10 30.11 30.83 3.38
CA SER A 10 28.98 31.67 2.95
C SER A 10 28.13 31.08 1.82
N HIS A 11 28.60 30.05 1.11
CA HIS A 11 27.93 29.58 -0.10
C HIS A 11 26.93 28.42 0.09
N GLN A 12 26.86 27.78 1.27
CA GLN A 12 25.94 26.65 1.50
C GLN A 12 24.70 26.99 2.34
N THR A 13 24.64 28.15 2.99
CA THR A 13 23.45 28.63 3.71
C THR A 13 22.30 29.04 2.77
N ASN A 14 22.57 29.23 1.48
CA ASN A 14 21.55 29.59 0.48
C ASN A 14 20.69 28.41 -0.03
N SER A 15 21.02 27.17 0.31
CA SER A 15 20.28 25.99 -0.18
C SER A 15 18.95 25.75 0.57
N LEU A 16 18.77 26.40 1.73
CA LEU A 16 17.56 26.30 2.56
C LEU A 16 16.48 27.34 2.20
N GLU A 17 16.78 28.27 1.27
CA GLU A 17 15.90 29.40 0.94
C GLU A 17 14.95 29.13 -0.25
N GLN A 18 14.93 27.90 -0.81
CA GLN A 18 14.14 27.53 -1.99
C GLN A 18 12.97 26.58 -1.69
N LEU A 19 12.26 26.78 -0.57
CA LEU A 19 10.92 26.22 -0.40
C LEU A 19 9.88 27.31 -0.73
N PRO A 20 8.82 27.01 -1.52
CA PRO A 20 7.91 28.03 -2.01
C PRO A 20 7.18 28.74 -0.86
N HIS A 21 7.39 30.05 -0.73
CA HIS A 21 6.65 30.93 0.17
C HIS A 21 5.14 30.87 -0.13
N ARG A 22 4.35 30.38 0.83
CA ARG A 22 2.89 30.55 0.87
C ARG A 22 2.56 31.80 1.69
N PRO A 23 1.61 32.66 1.28
CA PRO A 23 1.27 33.88 2.02
C PRO A 23 0.68 33.58 3.41
N PRO A 24 0.78 34.55 4.35
CA PRO A 24 0.49 34.32 5.76
C PRO A 24 -1.01 34.11 5.97
N ILE A 25 -1.37 32.96 6.54
CA ILE A 25 -2.69 32.75 7.13
C ILE A 25 -2.63 33.36 8.53
N ALA A 26 -3.50 34.34 8.77
CA ALA A 26 -3.64 35.03 10.05
C ALA A 26 -4.11 34.08 11.16
N ASP A 27 -3.46 34.21 12.32
CA ASP A 27 -3.89 33.94 13.70
C ASP A 27 -4.95 32.85 13.94
N ASP A 28 -4.55 31.74 14.57
CA ASP A 28 -4.63 31.60 16.03
C ASP A 28 -4.13 30.20 16.46
N GLN A 29 -3.43 30.14 17.60
CA GLN A 29 -2.84 28.94 18.27
C GLN A 29 -1.40 28.55 17.89
N HIS A 30 -0.44 29.39 18.26
CA HIS A 30 0.92 28.91 18.57
C HIS A 30 0.86 27.93 19.75
N HIS A 31 1.07 26.63 19.51
CA HIS A 31 1.56 25.72 20.53
C HIS A 31 2.97 26.19 20.90
N VAL A 32 3.12 26.81 22.08
CA VAL A 32 4.42 27.00 22.70
C VAL A 32 4.93 25.62 23.07
N VAL A 33 5.67 24.98 22.17
CA VAL A 33 6.35 23.72 22.45
C VAL A 33 7.38 24.02 23.53
N VAL A 34 7.17 23.48 24.73
CA VAL A 34 8.11 23.62 25.83
C VAL A 34 9.44 23.01 25.37
N PRO A 35 10.59 23.70 25.49
CA PRO A 35 11.88 23.23 24.99
C PRO A 35 12.24 21.81 25.44
N SER A 36 11.78 21.38 26.61
CA SER A 36 12.00 20.03 27.15
C SER A 36 11.22 18.93 26.42
N ILE A 37 10.06 19.23 25.83
CA ILE A 37 9.27 18.26 25.05
C ILE A 37 9.94 18.08 23.69
N ALA A 38 10.35 19.18 23.06
CA ALA A 38 11.00 19.18 21.77
C ALA A 38 12.28 18.35 21.74
N VAL A 39 13.13 18.53 22.76
CA VAL A 39 14.36 17.74 22.92
C VAL A 39 14.05 16.25 23.05
N ASN A 40 13.02 15.89 23.81
CA ASN A 40 12.67 14.49 24.08
C ASN A 40 12.10 13.78 22.82
N GLU A 41 11.31 14.49 22.02
CA GLU A 41 10.80 13.95 20.76
C GLU A 41 11.91 13.85 19.70
N LEU A 42 12.78 14.86 19.60
CA LEU A 42 13.91 14.82 18.67
C LEU A 42 14.93 13.73 19.06
N GLU A 43 15.07 13.45 20.36
CA GLU A 43 15.87 12.31 20.86
C GLU A 43 15.24 10.96 20.49
N LYS A 44 13.91 10.82 20.55
CA LYS A 44 13.23 9.61 20.04
C LYS A 44 13.43 9.43 18.55
N VAL A 45 13.40 10.51 17.77
CA VAL A 45 13.70 10.47 16.33
C VAL A 45 15.13 10.00 16.10
N ARG A 46 16.11 10.55 16.83
CA ARG A 46 17.51 10.14 16.77
C ARG A 46 17.68 8.64 17.05
N VAL A 47 17.09 8.13 18.13
CA VAL A 47 17.20 6.71 18.51
C VAL A 47 16.48 5.80 17.51
N GLY A 48 15.31 6.22 17.01
CA GLY A 48 14.51 5.42 16.08
C GLY A 48 15.09 5.31 14.67
N HIS A 49 15.89 6.29 14.24
CA HIS A 49 16.43 6.39 12.88
C HIS A 49 17.96 6.30 12.82
N GLN A 50 18.63 5.90 13.91
CA GLN A 50 20.09 5.88 13.98
C GLN A 50 20.74 4.97 12.93
N GLU A 51 20.10 3.84 12.63
CA GLU A 51 20.57 2.80 11.70
C GLU A 51 19.56 2.61 10.55
N ASP A 52 18.89 3.69 10.16
CA ASP A 52 17.88 3.65 9.11
C ASP A 52 18.51 3.76 7.71
N PRO A 53 18.41 2.72 6.86
CA PRO A 53 18.93 2.78 5.49
C PRO A 53 18.10 3.67 4.56
N ASP A 54 16.84 3.94 4.90
CA ASP A 54 15.90 4.66 4.03
C ASP A 54 15.96 6.19 4.23
N LEU A 55 16.64 6.66 5.28
CA LEU A 55 16.84 8.09 5.55
C LEU A 55 18.27 8.52 5.20
N PRO A 56 18.47 9.61 4.42
CA PRO A 56 19.80 10.11 4.12
C PRO A 56 20.59 10.44 5.39
N GLN A 57 21.81 9.92 5.51
CA GLN A 57 22.67 10.12 6.68
C GLN A 57 22.93 11.58 7.02
N GLU A 58 22.94 12.46 6.01
CA GLU A 58 23.05 13.90 6.21
C GLU A 58 21.92 14.47 7.09
N ARG A 59 20.68 13.99 6.94
CA ARG A 59 19.56 14.43 7.80
C ARG A 59 19.74 13.92 9.24
N ILE A 60 20.23 12.69 9.40
CA ILE A 60 20.49 12.09 10.71
C ILE A 60 21.60 12.87 11.44
N ASP A 61 22.65 13.25 10.73
CA ASP A 61 23.77 13.99 11.30
C ASP A 61 23.40 15.44 11.62
N ILE A 62 22.53 16.07 10.83
CA ILE A 62 21.91 17.36 11.19
C ILE A 62 21.13 17.23 12.50
N VAL A 63 20.29 16.20 12.64
CA VAL A 63 19.53 15.96 13.89
C VAL A 63 20.46 15.78 15.09
N LYS A 64 21.55 15.00 14.94
CA LYS A 64 22.55 14.85 16.01
C LYS A 64 23.19 16.18 16.39
N LYS A 65 23.66 16.94 15.39
CA LYS A 65 24.31 18.24 15.60
C LYS A 65 23.36 19.25 16.25
N THR A 66 22.09 19.25 15.86
CA THR A 66 21.09 20.15 16.43
C THR A 66 20.76 19.79 17.89
N LEU A 67 20.84 18.51 18.25
CA LEU A 67 20.64 18.05 19.62
C LEU A 67 21.85 18.34 20.54
N GLU A 68 23.06 18.36 19.97
CA GLU A 68 24.32 18.57 20.70
C GLU A 68 24.66 20.07 20.87
N ASP A 69 24.51 20.86 19.81
CA ASP A 69 24.97 22.25 19.74
C ASP A 69 23.84 23.28 19.60
N GLY A 70 22.59 22.86 19.34
CA GLY A 70 21.49 23.74 18.98
C GLY A 70 20.85 24.48 20.17
N GLU A 71 20.50 25.75 19.96
CA GLU A 71 19.67 26.49 20.90
C GLU A 71 18.22 25.97 20.91
N ALA A 72 17.47 26.24 21.99
CA ALA A 72 16.10 25.73 22.16
C ALA A 72 15.16 26.04 20.97
N ASP A 73 15.33 27.21 20.34
CA ASP A 73 14.55 27.62 19.17
C ASP A 73 14.96 26.88 17.88
N GLU A 74 16.23 26.52 17.74
CA GLU A 74 16.71 25.70 16.61
C GLU A 74 16.22 24.25 16.73
N ILE A 75 16.25 23.69 17.95
CA ILE A 75 15.71 22.37 18.23
C ILE A 75 14.21 22.31 17.92
N ALA A 76 13.45 23.32 18.36
CA ALA A 76 12.02 23.40 18.07
C ALA A 76 11.73 23.50 16.56
N ARG A 77 12.52 24.29 15.81
CA ARG A 77 12.39 24.39 14.34
C ARG A 77 12.79 23.11 13.62
N ALA A 78 13.83 22.42 14.08
CA ALA A 78 14.26 21.15 13.52
C ALA A 78 13.28 20.02 13.81
N GLU A 79 12.55 20.07 14.93
CA GLU A 79 11.51 19.10 15.28
C GLU A 79 10.23 19.26 14.45
N MET A 80 9.77 20.49 14.18
CA MET A 80 8.49 20.73 13.50
C MET A 80 8.24 19.89 12.23
N PRO A 81 9.21 19.73 11.30
CA PRO A 81 9.04 18.89 10.11
C PRO A 81 8.79 17.41 10.42
N PHE A 82 9.35 16.89 11.50
CA PHE A 82 9.18 15.49 11.94
C PHE A 82 7.92 15.28 12.79
N PHE A 83 7.44 16.34 13.45
CA PHE A 83 6.22 16.29 14.25
C PHE A 83 4.95 16.38 13.40
N GLU A 84 4.91 17.30 12.43
CA GLU A 84 3.73 17.49 11.58
C GLU A 84 3.67 16.51 10.40
N ASN A 85 4.83 16.01 9.93
CA ASN A 85 4.92 15.17 8.74
C ASN A 85 5.91 14.02 8.92
N SER A 86 5.72 12.96 8.13
CA SER A 86 6.68 11.85 8.11
C SER A 86 8.03 12.32 7.54
N PRO A 87 9.18 11.83 8.05
CA PRO A 87 10.50 12.14 7.50
C PRO A 87 10.67 11.67 6.05
N TYR A 88 9.92 10.64 5.63
CA TYR A 88 9.96 10.07 4.29
C TYR A 88 9.02 10.80 3.35
N GLU A 89 9.52 11.13 2.16
CA GLU A 89 8.77 11.87 1.15
C GLU A 89 7.68 10.99 0.52
N GLU A 90 7.96 9.71 0.36
CA GLU A 90 7.04 8.70 -0.17
C GLU A 90 5.84 8.52 0.76
N VAL A 91 6.09 8.48 2.08
CA VAL A 91 5.04 8.37 3.09
C VAL A 91 4.18 9.64 3.10
N ARG A 92 4.80 10.82 3.01
CA ARG A 92 4.09 12.11 2.92
C ARG A 92 3.21 12.21 1.68
N ALA A 93 3.65 11.64 0.55
CA ALA A 93 2.88 11.63 -0.68
C ALA A 93 1.67 10.68 -0.60
N ALA A 94 1.83 9.53 0.07
CA ALA A 94 0.84 8.45 0.07
C ALA A 94 -0.14 8.46 1.26
N VAL A 95 0.22 9.12 2.37
CA VAL A 95 -0.52 9.11 3.64
C VAL A 95 -0.71 10.51 4.18
N ARG A 96 -1.92 10.80 4.71
CA ARG A 96 -2.20 12.08 5.38
C ARG A 96 -1.68 12.04 6.81
N SER A 97 -1.11 13.14 7.28
CA SER A 97 -0.63 13.29 8.67
C SER A 97 -1.76 13.42 9.71
N THR A 98 -2.98 13.73 9.28
CA THR A 98 -4.14 13.94 10.16
C THR A 98 -5.16 12.81 10.03
N ASP A 99 -5.68 12.34 11.17
CA ASP A 99 -6.81 11.41 11.27
C ASP A 99 -7.96 12.02 12.07
N ASP A 100 -9.20 11.68 11.71
CA ASP A 100 -10.40 12.04 12.45
C ASP A 100 -10.86 10.86 13.32
N PRO A 101 -10.68 10.91 14.66
CA PRO A 101 -11.02 9.80 15.55
C PRO A 101 -12.53 9.57 15.69
N THR A 102 -13.37 10.49 15.22
CA THR A 102 -14.83 10.38 15.36
C THR A 102 -15.46 9.42 14.34
N ILE A 103 -14.75 9.14 13.25
CA ILE A 103 -15.23 8.24 12.18
C ILE A 103 -15.21 6.79 12.68
N VAL A 104 -16.37 6.14 12.64
CA VAL A 104 -16.52 4.75 13.09
C VAL A 104 -16.00 3.78 12.03
N ALA A 105 -15.12 2.85 12.45
CA ALA A 105 -14.57 1.79 11.59
C ALA A 105 -15.35 0.46 11.71
N ASN A 106 -15.79 0.11 12.93
CA ASN A 106 -16.43 -1.17 13.21
C ASN A 106 -17.95 -1.07 13.03
N THR A 107 -18.44 -1.49 11.86
CA THR A 107 -19.87 -1.48 11.53
C THR A 107 -20.33 -2.84 10.99
N VAL A 108 -21.64 -3.11 11.09
CA VAL A 108 -22.22 -4.35 10.53
C VAL A 108 -22.01 -4.41 9.01
N ARG A 109 -22.11 -3.26 8.33
CA ARG A 109 -21.77 -3.12 6.90
C ARG A 109 -20.35 -3.61 6.62
N ALA A 110 -19.36 -3.19 7.42
CA ALA A 110 -17.98 -3.61 7.25
C ALA A 110 -17.79 -5.13 7.43
N TRP A 111 -18.42 -5.72 8.46
CA TRP A 111 -18.35 -7.17 8.67
C TRP A 111 -19.02 -7.98 7.56
N VAL A 112 -20.23 -7.60 7.14
CA VAL A 112 -20.97 -8.32 6.09
C VAL A 112 -20.23 -8.26 4.77
N LEU A 113 -19.83 -7.06 4.33
CA LEU A 113 -19.08 -6.89 3.09
C LEU A 113 -17.69 -7.56 3.18
N GLY A 114 -17.01 -7.43 4.32
CA GLY A 114 -15.73 -8.10 4.60
C GLY A 114 -15.81 -9.61 4.43
N MET A 115 -16.76 -10.26 5.11
CA MET A 115 -16.94 -11.71 5.03
C MET A 115 -17.27 -12.18 3.61
N ILE A 116 -18.14 -11.46 2.89
CA ILE A 116 -18.48 -11.78 1.50
C ILE A 116 -17.23 -11.69 0.61
N MET A 117 -16.46 -10.62 0.72
CA MET A 117 -15.25 -10.41 -0.09
C MET A 117 -14.14 -11.38 0.25
N VAL A 118 -14.01 -11.78 1.53
CA VAL A 118 -13.09 -12.85 1.96
C VAL A 118 -13.47 -14.16 1.28
N THR A 119 -14.73 -14.58 1.36
CA THR A 119 -15.17 -15.85 0.78
C THR A 119 -15.03 -15.87 -0.74
N ILE A 120 -15.49 -14.82 -1.42
CA ILE A 120 -15.43 -14.75 -2.88
C ILE A 120 -13.99 -14.57 -3.36
N GLY A 121 -13.23 -13.66 -2.76
CA GLY A 121 -11.86 -13.36 -3.16
C GLY A 121 -10.91 -14.54 -2.95
N SER A 122 -10.89 -15.10 -1.73
CA SER A 122 -10.05 -16.26 -1.40
C SER A 122 -10.49 -17.50 -2.19
N GLY A 123 -11.80 -17.75 -2.29
CA GLY A 123 -12.34 -18.89 -3.04
C GLY A 123 -12.00 -18.82 -4.54
N SER A 124 -12.11 -17.63 -5.14
CA SER A 124 -11.76 -17.43 -6.55
C SER A 124 -10.27 -17.62 -6.81
N ASN A 125 -9.41 -17.08 -5.94
CA ASN A 125 -7.96 -17.26 -6.08
C ASN A 125 -7.53 -18.71 -5.86
N MET A 126 -8.12 -19.42 -4.89
CA MET A 126 -7.88 -20.86 -4.71
C MET A 126 -8.33 -21.67 -5.93
N PHE A 127 -9.46 -21.32 -6.54
CA PHE A 127 -9.93 -22.01 -7.74
C PHE A 127 -9.01 -21.77 -8.95
N LEU A 128 -8.56 -20.52 -9.14
CA LEU A 128 -7.73 -20.12 -10.28
C LEU A 128 -6.26 -20.54 -10.13
N SER A 129 -5.78 -20.82 -8.92
CA SER A 129 -4.40 -21.29 -8.69
C SER A 129 -4.14 -22.67 -9.30
N MET A 130 -5.16 -23.51 -9.45
CA MET A 130 -5.06 -24.84 -10.06
C MET A 130 -4.93 -24.81 -11.59
N ARG A 131 -4.99 -23.63 -12.21
CA ARG A 131 -4.89 -23.46 -13.67
C ARG A 131 -3.42 -23.49 -14.11
N SER A 132 -3.16 -24.07 -15.29
CA SER A 132 -1.87 -23.91 -15.98
C SER A 132 -1.72 -22.43 -16.37
N SER A 133 -0.83 -21.73 -15.67
CA SER A 133 -0.79 -20.28 -15.45
C SER A 133 -1.85 -19.76 -14.46
N ALA A 134 -1.40 -19.57 -13.22
CA ALA A 134 -2.23 -19.11 -12.11
C ALA A 134 -2.61 -17.64 -12.28
N ILE A 135 -3.91 -17.35 -12.23
CA ILE A 135 -4.45 -15.99 -12.19
C ILE A 135 -4.73 -15.63 -10.73
N ASN A 136 -4.25 -14.47 -10.29
CA ASN A 136 -4.44 -14.00 -8.92
C ASN A 136 -5.10 -12.61 -8.93
N PHE A 137 -6.23 -12.48 -8.23
CA PHE A 137 -6.85 -11.19 -7.95
C PHE A 137 -6.07 -10.48 -6.83
N SER A 138 -5.69 -9.23 -7.09
CA SER A 138 -4.98 -8.39 -6.12
C SER A 138 -5.94 -7.72 -5.13
N ALA A 139 -5.42 -7.29 -3.98
CA ALA A 139 -6.20 -6.55 -2.98
C ALA A 139 -6.76 -5.21 -3.53
N LEU A 140 -6.06 -4.59 -4.48
CA LEU A 140 -6.51 -3.36 -5.16
C LEU A 140 -7.81 -3.59 -5.95
N PHE A 141 -7.96 -4.75 -6.58
CA PHE A 141 -9.21 -5.09 -7.26
C PHE A 141 -10.38 -5.16 -6.27
N VAL A 142 -10.18 -5.81 -5.13
CA VAL A 142 -11.21 -5.88 -4.08
C VAL A 142 -11.54 -4.49 -3.55
N GLN A 143 -10.54 -3.62 -3.35
CA GLN A 143 -10.75 -2.23 -2.94
C GLN A 143 -11.67 -1.44 -3.90
N LEU A 144 -11.51 -1.62 -5.22
CA LEU A 144 -12.38 -0.95 -6.20
C LEU A 144 -13.82 -1.49 -6.19
N VAL A 145 -13.96 -2.81 -6.10
CA VAL A 145 -15.27 -3.48 -6.06
C VAL A 145 -16.02 -3.12 -4.79
N VAL A 146 -15.34 -3.14 -3.64
CA VAL A 146 -15.91 -2.80 -2.33
C VAL A 146 -16.37 -1.36 -2.29
N TYR A 147 -15.63 -0.41 -2.87
CA TYR A 147 -16.08 0.97 -2.94
C TYR A 147 -17.44 1.09 -3.64
N SER A 148 -17.58 0.45 -4.80
CA SER A 148 -18.81 0.48 -5.60
C SER A 148 -19.99 -0.13 -4.85
N ILE A 149 -19.77 -1.31 -4.24
CA ILE A 149 -20.81 -2.01 -3.45
C ILE A 149 -21.13 -1.27 -2.16
N GLY A 150 -20.14 -0.69 -1.49
CA GLY A 150 -20.28 0.07 -0.25
C GLY A 150 -21.09 1.36 -0.45
N CYS A 151 -20.82 2.08 -1.55
CA CYS A 151 -21.62 3.24 -1.95
C CYS A 151 -23.06 2.85 -2.33
N LEU A 152 -23.26 1.71 -3.00
CA LEU A 152 -24.60 1.19 -3.30
C LEU A 152 -25.35 0.81 -2.02
N TRP A 153 -24.70 0.10 -1.10
CA TRP A 153 -25.25 -0.27 0.20
C TRP A 153 -25.67 0.96 1.01
N ALA A 154 -24.84 2.01 1.02
CA ALA A 154 -25.14 3.26 1.70
C ALA A 154 -26.41 3.94 1.16
N LYS A 155 -26.77 3.74 -0.11
CA LYS A 155 -27.98 4.29 -0.73
C LYS A 155 -29.21 3.41 -0.56
N VAL A 156 -29.03 2.08 -0.60
CA VAL A 156 -30.15 1.12 -0.61
C VAL A 156 -30.61 0.75 0.79
N MET A 157 -29.71 0.68 1.77
CA MET A 157 -30.01 0.08 3.06
C MET A 157 -30.58 1.07 4.09
N PRO A 158 -31.57 0.65 4.90
CA PRO A 158 -32.24 1.53 5.84
C PRO A 158 -31.31 1.94 7.00
N THR A 159 -31.39 3.21 7.38
CA THR A 159 -30.63 3.82 8.50
C THR A 159 -31.24 3.56 9.88
N ARG A 160 -32.14 2.58 10.00
CA ARG A 160 -32.84 2.28 11.25
C ARG A 160 -31.86 1.75 12.31
N VAL A 161 -32.02 2.24 13.53
CA VAL A 161 -31.31 1.76 14.71
C VAL A 161 -32.08 0.59 15.30
N PHE A 162 -31.44 -0.56 15.37
CA PHE A 162 -31.94 -1.77 16.02
C PHE A 162 -31.28 -1.92 17.38
N ARG A 163 -32.09 -2.17 18.41
CA ARG A 163 -31.61 -2.47 19.76
C ARG A 163 -31.77 -3.96 20.01
N THR A 164 -30.68 -4.71 20.04
CA THR A 164 -30.69 -6.14 20.40
C THR A 164 -29.78 -6.37 21.59
N LEU A 165 -30.28 -7.06 22.62
CA LEU A 165 -29.51 -7.42 23.83
C LEU A 165 -28.78 -6.23 24.48
N GLY A 166 -29.40 -5.04 24.48
CA GLY A 166 -28.82 -3.82 25.06
C GLY A 166 -27.77 -3.11 24.20
N VAL A 167 -27.46 -3.62 23.00
CA VAL A 167 -26.54 -2.98 22.04
C VAL A 167 -27.33 -2.33 20.90
N ASP A 168 -27.08 -1.04 20.69
CA ASP A 168 -27.66 -0.25 19.60
C ASP A 168 -26.80 -0.37 18.34
N TRP A 169 -27.29 -1.09 17.34
CA TRP A 169 -26.62 -1.24 16.05
C TRP A 169 -27.51 -0.76 14.90
N SER A 170 -26.89 -0.28 13.83
CA SER A 170 -27.60 0.15 12.62
C SER A 170 -26.97 -0.52 11.41
N LEU A 171 -27.80 -0.93 10.46
CA LEU A 171 -27.38 -1.49 9.18
C LEU A 171 -26.72 -0.44 8.28
N ASN A 172 -27.03 0.83 8.49
CA ASN A 172 -26.47 1.94 7.75
C ASN A 172 -26.30 3.16 8.68
N ARG A 173 -25.06 3.46 9.08
CA ARG A 173 -24.74 4.61 9.94
C ARG A 173 -24.46 5.89 9.16
N GLY A 174 -24.68 5.90 7.85
CA GLY A 174 -24.49 7.07 6.99
C GLY A 174 -23.68 6.76 5.72
N PRO A 175 -23.07 7.79 5.10
CA PRO A 175 -22.19 7.63 3.94
C PRO A 175 -21.12 6.54 4.16
N PHE A 176 -20.64 5.96 3.06
CA PHE A 176 -19.57 4.97 3.14
C PHE A 176 -18.26 5.66 3.50
N ASN A 177 -17.68 5.31 4.65
CA ASN A 177 -16.49 5.98 5.18
C ASN A 177 -15.20 5.26 4.74
N ILE A 178 -14.09 6.02 4.72
CA ILE A 178 -12.76 5.48 4.43
C ILE A 178 -12.35 4.39 5.44
N LYS A 179 -12.67 4.54 6.73
CA LYS A 179 -12.29 3.56 7.76
C LYS A 179 -13.00 2.23 7.62
N GLU A 180 -14.30 2.24 7.31
CA GLU A 180 -15.04 1.01 6.99
C GLU A 180 -14.49 0.35 5.74
N HIS A 181 -14.15 1.14 4.72
CA HIS A 181 -13.54 0.64 3.50
C HIS A 181 -12.20 -0.06 3.78
N VAL A 182 -11.32 0.57 4.56
CA VAL A 182 -10.03 0.00 4.95
C VAL A 182 -10.20 -1.31 5.72
N VAL A 183 -11.15 -1.40 6.66
CA VAL A 183 -11.41 -2.64 7.42
C VAL A 183 -11.84 -3.78 6.49
N ILE A 184 -12.78 -3.52 5.57
CA ILE A 184 -13.26 -4.52 4.61
C ILE A 184 -12.10 -5.03 3.74
N THR A 185 -11.32 -4.11 3.17
CA THR A 185 -10.18 -4.47 2.32
C THR A 185 -9.10 -5.19 3.10
N LEU A 186 -8.81 -4.80 4.34
CA LEU A 186 -7.82 -5.47 5.19
C LEU A 186 -8.24 -6.92 5.51
N MET A 187 -9.51 -7.14 5.84
CA MET A 187 -10.05 -8.51 6.06
C MET A 187 -9.84 -9.38 4.82
N SER A 188 -10.14 -8.84 3.63
CA SER A 188 -9.94 -9.57 2.37
C SER A 188 -8.46 -9.77 2.06
N ASN A 189 -7.62 -8.74 2.18
CA ASN A 189 -6.19 -8.81 1.85
C ASN A 189 -5.45 -9.90 2.63
N VAL A 190 -5.76 -10.08 3.91
CA VAL A 190 -5.13 -11.13 4.74
C VAL A 190 -5.45 -12.55 4.23
N SER A 191 -6.56 -12.74 3.52
CA SER A 191 -7.06 -14.05 3.08
C SER A 191 -7.11 -14.22 1.57
N ILE A 192 -6.73 -13.20 0.80
CA ILE A 192 -6.88 -13.19 -0.66
C ILE A 192 -5.95 -14.20 -1.33
N GLY A 193 -4.80 -14.51 -0.73
CA GLY A 193 -3.91 -15.58 -1.19
C GLY A 193 -4.55 -16.96 -1.06
N TYR A 194 -4.07 -17.93 -1.84
CA TYR A 194 -4.43 -19.33 -1.65
C TYR A 194 -3.71 -19.90 -0.42
N ALA A 195 -4.31 -20.90 0.23
CA ALA A 195 -3.74 -21.53 1.41
C ALA A 195 -2.52 -22.37 1.04
N TYR A 196 -1.36 -22.07 1.64
CA TYR A 196 -0.11 -22.82 1.48
C TYR A 196 -0.27 -24.33 1.75
N SER A 197 -1.16 -24.71 2.69
CA SER A 197 -1.48 -26.11 2.97
C SER A 197 -1.92 -26.90 1.74
N THR A 198 -2.52 -26.23 0.74
CA THR A 198 -3.03 -26.89 -0.47
C THR A 198 -1.92 -27.58 -1.25
N ASP A 199 -0.73 -26.98 -1.36
CA ASP A 199 0.39 -27.59 -2.09
C ASP A 199 0.83 -28.91 -1.42
N ALA A 200 0.90 -28.91 -0.09
CA ALA A 200 1.20 -30.10 0.70
C ALA A 200 0.10 -31.17 0.59
N LEU A 201 -1.17 -30.77 0.57
CA LEU A 201 -2.30 -31.69 0.42
C LEU A 201 -2.35 -32.33 -0.98
N ILE A 202 -2.07 -31.55 -2.03
CA ILE A 202 -1.99 -32.05 -3.41
C ILE A 202 -0.82 -33.04 -3.54
N ALA A 203 0.34 -32.71 -2.97
CA ALA A 203 1.49 -33.62 -2.96
C ALA A 203 1.17 -34.92 -2.19
N LEU A 204 0.41 -34.86 -1.10
CA LEU A 204 0.06 -36.03 -0.32
C LEU A 204 -0.93 -36.96 -1.07
N ALA A 205 -1.97 -36.38 -1.68
CA ALA A 205 -3.01 -37.11 -2.41
C ALA A 205 -2.57 -37.53 -3.83
N GLY A 206 -1.55 -36.88 -4.39
CA GLY A 206 -1.10 -37.15 -5.75
C GLY A 206 -0.59 -38.57 -5.91
N LYS A 207 -1.18 -39.32 -6.84
CA LYS A 207 -0.74 -40.69 -7.22
C LYS A 207 0.76 -40.79 -7.55
N PRO A 208 1.40 -39.80 -8.23
CA PRO A 208 2.83 -39.85 -8.51
C PRO A 208 3.72 -39.56 -7.30
N PHE A 209 3.14 -39.07 -6.20
CA PHE A 209 3.85 -38.63 -5.01
C PHE A 209 3.63 -39.65 -3.88
N TYR A 210 2.89 -39.28 -2.83
CA TYR A 210 2.69 -40.15 -1.65
C TYR A 210 1.48 -41.07 -1.77
N ASN A 211 0.46 -40.70 -2.57
CA ASN A 211 -0.76 -41.48 -2.77
C ASN A 211 -1.47 -41.87 -1.45
N ILE A 212 -1.50 -40.95 -0.48
CA ILE A 212 -2.15 -41.14 0.83
C ILE A 212 -3.32 -40.17 0.95
N ASP A 213 -4.54 -40.71 0.99
CA ASP A 213 -5.74 -39.94 1.23
C ASP A 213 -6.09 -39.91 2.73
N MET A 214 -5.71 -38.84 3.42
CA MET A 214 -6.02 -38.65 4.86
C MET A 214 -7.47 -38.16 5.14
N GLY A 215 -8.32 -38.09 4.11
CA GLY A 215 -9.71 -37.67 4.21
C GLY A 215 -9.92 -36.16 4.44
N TRP A 216 -11.17 -35.71 4.35
CA TRP A 216 -11.53 -34.28 4.37
C TRP A 216 -11.32 -33.61 5.74
N GLY A 217 -11.50 -34.35 6.84
CA GLY A 217 -11.36 -33.81 8.20
C GLY A 217 -9.91 -33.42 8.50
N PHE A 218 -8.95 -34.26 8.12
CA PHE A 218 -7.53 -33.94 8.22
C PHE A 218 -7.17 -32.73 7.38
N GLN A 219 -7.64 -32.66 6.13
CA GLN A 219 -7.39 -31.53 5.23
C GLN A 219 -7.86 -30.21 5.86
N LEU A 220 -9.07 -30.18 6.44
CA LEU A 220 -9.61 -28.98 7.06
C LEU A 220 -8.82 -28.56 8.31
N LEU A 221 -8.49 -29.50 9.21
CA LEU A 221 -7.72 -29.20 10.42
C LEU A 221 -6.27 -28.79 10.09
N PHE A 222 -5.68 -29.41 9.07
CA PHE A 222 -4.33 -29.08 8.60
C PHE A 222 -4.30 -27.68 7.99
N THR A 223 -5.25 -27.34 7.13
CA THR A 223 -5.38 -25.98 6.59
C THR A 223 -5.60 -24.97 7.71
N LEU A 224 -6.55 -25.22 8.61
CA LEU A 224 -6.84 -24.29 9.72
C LEU A 224 -5.62 -24.07 10.62
N SER A 225 -4.92 -25.14 11.02
CA SER A 225 -3.74 -25.02 11.88
C SER A 225 -2.61 -24.23 11.20
N SER A 226 -2.37 -24.47 9.90
CA SER A 226 -1.36 -23.72 9.14
C SER A 226 -1.62 -22.20 9.11
N GLN A 227 -2.89 -21.80 8.93
CA GLN A 227 -3.27 -20.38 8.90
C GLN A 227 -3.17 -19.73 10.28
N LEU A 228 -3.60 -20.43 11.33
CA LEU A 228 -3.52 -19.94 12.70
C LEU A 228 -2.07 -19.72 13.15
N ILE A 229 -1.15 -20.60 12.77
CA ILE A 229 0.29 -20.44 13.04
C ILE A 229 0.82 -19.18 12.36
N GLY A 230 0.46 -18.94 11.09
CA GLY A 230 0.86 -17.73 10.36
C GLY A 230 0.39 -16.44 11.02
N ILE A 231 -0.90 -16.37 11.40
CA ILE A 231 -1.46 -15.19 12.08
C ILE A 231 -0.83 -14.99 13.47
N ALA A 232 -0.58 -16.06 14.22
CA ALA A 232 0.08 -15.99 15.52
C ALA A 232 1.51 -15.42 15.40
N LEU A 233 2.27 -15.91 14.41
CA LEU A 233 3.63 -15.43 14.15
C LEU A 233 3.64 -13.96 13.74
N ALA A 234 2.73 -13.53 12.86
CA ALA A 234 2.56 -12.13 12.49
C ALA A 234 2.25 -11.24 13.70
N GLY A 235 1.44 -11.72 14.65
CA GLY A 235 1.16 -11.02 15.90
C GLY A 235 2.39 -10.78 16.78
N ILE A 236 3.30 -11.76 16.86
CA ILE A 236 4.55 -11.65 17.63
C ILE A 236 5.49 -10.64 16.98
N PHE A 237 5.66 -10.71 15.65
CA PHE A 237 6.56 -9.82 14.92
C PHE A 237 6.04 -8.40 14.74
N ARG A 238 4.75 -8.13 14.98
CA ARG A 238 4.16 -6.79 14.89
C ARG A 238 4.94 -5.72 15.68
N ARG A 239 5.44 -6.06 16.87
CA ARG A 239 6.22 -5.12 17.70
C ARG A 239 7.52 -4.70 17.03
N PHE A 240 8.11 -5.56 16.21
CA PHE A 240 9.40 -5.31 15.55
C PHE A 240 9.24 -4.78 14.12
N LEU A 241 8.16 -5.15 13.43
CA LEU A 241 7.96 -4.84 12.00
C LEU A 241 6.97 -3.70 11.72
N ILE A 242 6.18 -3.27 12.71
CA ILE A 242 5.08 -2.30 12.47
C ILE A 242 5.15 -1.11 13.42
N TRP A 243 5.55 -1.30 14.68
CA TRP A 243 5.60 -0.18 15.65
C TRP A 243 6.77 0.80 15.47
N PRO A 244 7.97 0.36 15.07
CA PRO A 244 9.06 1.31 14.79
C PRO A 244 8.69 2.24 13.63
N SER A 245 8.85 3.55 13.82
CA SER A 245 8.53 4.57 12.80
C SER A 245 9.41 4.50 11.56
N SER A 246 10.58 3.88 11.67
CA SER A 246 11.53 3.69 10.59
C SER A 246 11.17 2.55 9.64
N MET A 247 10.20 1.71 9.98
CA MET A 247 9.83 0.57 9.14
C MET A 247 8.78 0.96 8.09
N ILE A 248 9.22 1.17 6.85
CA ILE A 248 8.34 1.50 5.72
C ILE A 248 7.91 0.27 4.93
N TRP A 249 6.68 0.29 4.42
CA TRP A 249 6.10 -0.79 3.59
C TRP A 249 5.59 -0.24 2.25
N PRO A 250 6.48 -0.04 1.26
CA PRO A 250 6.12 0.65 0.01
C PRO A 250 4.97 0.00 -0.76
N SER A 251 4.84 -1.32 -0.66
CA SER A 251 3.74 -2.07 -1.28
C SER A 251 2.34 -1.62 -0.81
N GLN A 252 2.24 -0.96 0.34
CA GLN A 252 0.97 -0.46 0.88
C GLN A 252 0.62 0.96 0.40
N PHE A 253 1.58 1.73 -0.11
CA PHE A 253 1.36 3.12 -0.52
C PHE A 253 0.36 3.24 -1.67
N ALA A 254 0.29 2.24 -2.56
CA ALA A 254 -0.72 2.18 -3.61
C ALA A 254 -2.14 2.02 -3.03
N ASN A 255 -2.32 1.14 -2.04
CA ASN A 255 -3.61 0.93 -1.38
C ASN A 255 -4.06 2.20 -0.64
N THR A 256 -3.16 2.82 0.15
CA THR A 256 -3.48 4.04 0.93
C THR A 256 -3.82 5.20 0.02
N SER A 257 -3.01 5.44 -1.02
CA SER A 257 -3.26 6.49 -2.01
C SER A 257 -4.60 6.31 -2.71
N LEU A 258 -4.95 5.06 -3.06
CA LEU A 258 -6.24 4.75 -3.68
C LEU A 258 -7.42 4.97 -2.72
N PHE A 259 -7.29 4.67 -1.42
CA PHE A 259 -8.34 4.96 -0.44
C PHE A 259 -8.64 6.46 -0.38
N TYR A 260 -7.59 7.28 -0.33
CA TYR A 260 -7.76 8.72 -0.35
C TYR A 260 -8.31 9.19 -1.69
N ALA A 261 -7.85 8.68 -2.83
CA ALA A 261 -8.35 9.08 -4.14
C ALA A 261 -9.85 8.75 -4.34
N LEU A 262 -10.34 7.65 -3.76
CA LEU A 262 -11.75 7.23 -3.86
C LEU A 262 -12.67 7.99 -2.90
N HIS A 263 -12.17 8.41 -1.74
CA HIS A 263 -12.97 9.09 -0.71
C HIS A 263 -12.79 10.62 -0.69
N ASP A 264 -11.73 11.14 -1.31
CA ASP A 264 -11.49 12.58 -1.44
C ASP A 264 -12.28 13.18 -2.62
N HIS A 265 -13.42 13.78 -2.30
CA HIS A 265 -14.27 14.46 -3.27
C HIS A 265 -13.95 15.95 -3.42
N ARG A 266 -12.86 16.44 -2.78
CA ARG A 266 -12.45 17.84 -2.90
C ARG A 266 -11.96 18.14 -4.31
N LYS A 267 -12.25 19.35 -4.79
CA LYS A 267 -11.72 19.82 -6.08
C LYS A 267 -10.20 19.94 -5.97
N SER A 268 -9.49 19.50 -7.01
CA SER A 268 -8.05 19.68 -7.12
C SER A 268 -7.72 21.18 -7.10
N ASP A 269 -6.91 21.59 -6.12
CA ASP A 269 -6.45 22.96 -6.02
C ASP A 269 -5.35 23.19 -7.07
N ALA A 270 -5.59 24.10 -8.00
CA ALA A 270 -4.69 24.37 -9.12
C ALA A 270 -3.32 24.90 -8.65
N SER A 271 -3.24 25.42 -7.42
CA SER A 271 -2.00 25.94 -6.82
C SER A 271 -1.00 24.86 -6.41
N GLN A 272 -1.44 23.62 -6.15
CA GLN A 272 -0.57 22.51 -5.74
C GLN A 272 -0.19 21.56 -6.88
N THR A 273 -0.68 21.80 -8.09
CA THR A 273 -0.62 20.81 -9.19
C THR A 273 -0.01 21.34 -10.48
N ASP A 274 0.78 22.42 -10.40
CA ASP A 274 1.50 23.00 -11.55
C ASP A 274 0.59 23.23 -12.78
N GLY A 275 -0.64 23.74 -12.54
CA GLY A 275 -1.63 24.03 -13.59
C GLY A 275 -2.53 22.87 -14.03
N TRP A 276 -2.35 21.65 -13.53
CA TRP A 276 -3.24 20.52 -13.85
C TRP A 276 -4.61 20.63 -13.17
N VAL A 277 -5.67 20.65 -13.99
CA VAL A 277 -7.08 20.77 -13.53
C VAL A 277 -7.78 19.41 -13.41
N THR A 278 -7.10 18.32 -13.77
CA THR A 278 -7.69 16.98 -13.77
C THR A 278 -7.80 16.44 -12.33
N SER A 279 -9.02 16.17 -11.89
CA SER A 279 -9.27 15.49 -10.61
C SER A 279 -8.56 14.14 -10.56
N ARG A 280 -8.01 13.78 -9.38
CA ARG A 280 -7.31 12.50 -9.12
C ARG A 280 -8.12 11.28 -9.56
N TYR A 281 -9.45 11.35 -9.35
CA TYR A 281 -10.37 10.29 -9.78
C TYR A 281 -10.41 10.13 -11.31
N ARG A 282 -10.47 11.24 -12.07
CA ARG A 282 -10.49 11.19 -13.55
C ARG A 282 -9.18 10.66 -14.12
N TYR A 283 -8.06 11.10 -13.54
CA TYR A 283 -6.74 10.60 -13.92
C TYR A 283 -6.63 9.09 -13.72
N PHE A 284 -7.07 8.58 -12.57
CA PHE A 284 -7.14 7.14 -12.30
C PHE A 284 -7.92 6.39 -13.39
N PHE A 285 -9.09 6.89 -13.79
CA PHE A 285 -9.88 6.25 -14.85
C PHE A 285 -9.23 6.31 -16.23
N TYR A 286 -8.51 7.39 -16.58
CA TYR A 286 -7.77 7.46 -17.84
C TYR A 286 -6.64 6.44 -17.89
N VAL A 287 -5.85 6.33 -16.81
CA VAL A 287 -4.78 5.33 -16.73
C VAL A 287 -5.36 3.92 -16.70
N ALA A 288 -6.43 3.68 -15.94
CA ALA A 288 -7.08 2.37 -15.89
C ALA A 288 -7.63 1.93 -17.27
N MET A 289 -8.24 2.86 -18.02
CA MET A 289 -8.71 2.58 -19.38
C MET A 289 -7.55 2.39 -20.36
N GLY A 290 -6.50 3.20 -20.25
CA GLY A 290 -5.29 3.04 -21.06
C GLY A 290 -4.61 1.69 -20.84
N MET A 291 -4.45 1.28 -19.58
CA MET A 291 -3.93 -0.04 -19.23
C MET A 291 -4.87 -1.16 -19.68
N PHE A 292 -6.20 -1.00 -19.52
CA PHE A 292 -7.16 -1.97 -20.05
C PHE A 292 -6.97 -2.18 -21.55
N VAL A 293 -6.87 -1.11 -22.34
CA VAL A 293 -6.64 -1.20 -23.79
C VAL A 293 -5.28 -1.84 -24.10
N TYR A 294 -4.23 -1.46 -23.35
CA TYR A 294 -2.88 -2.02 -23.51
C TYR A 294 -2.82 -3.52 -23.26
N TYR A 295 -3.49 -4.04 -22.22
CA TYR A 295 -3.56 -5.49 -21.94
C TYR A 295 -4.57 -6.24 -22.82
N TRP A 296 -5.68 -5.58 -23.17
CA TRP A 296 -6.76 -6.21 -23.92
C TRP A 296 -6.41 -6.42 -25.40
N ILE A 297 -5.66 -5.51 -26.02
CA ILE A 297 -5.26 -5.63 -27.43
C ILE A 297 -4.38 -6.88 -27.66
N PRO A 298 -3.24 -7.10 -26.95
CA PRO A 298 -2.45 -8.30 -27.10
C PRO A 298 -3.19 -9.56 -26.62
N GLY A 299 -3.99 -9.45 -25.55
CA GLY A 299 -4.67 -10.62 -24.98
C GLY A 299 -5.81 -11.19 -25.84
N VAL A 300 -6.55 -10.32 -26.54
CA VAL A 300 -7.79 -10.71 -27.25
C VAL A 300 -7.73 -10.47 -28.75
N LEU A 301 -7.20 -9.32 -29.21
CA LEU A 301 -7.19 -8.98 -30.64
C LEU A 301 -5.99 -9.58 -31.37
N TRP A 302 -4.79 -9.56 -30.77
CA TRP A 302 -3.56 -10.07 -31.39
C TRP A 302 -2.64 -10.74 -30.36
N GLN A 303 -2.81 -12.05 -30.17
CA GLN A 303 -2.02 -12.84 -29.22
C GLN A 303 -0.53 -12.94 -29.58
N GLY A 304 -0.16 -12.73 -30.85
CA GLY A 304 1.24 -12.65 -31.27
C GLY A 304 2.01 -11.39 -30.79
N LEU A 305 1.35 -10.41 -30.15
CA LEU A 305 1.97 -9.25 -29.52
C LEU A 305 2.31 -9.54 -28.06
N SER A 306 1.57 -10.45 -27.40
CA SER A 306 1.83 -10.88 -26.03
C SER A 306 3.16 -11.63 -25.96
N VAL A 307 3.45 -12.52 -26.93
CA VAL A 307 4.75 -13.18 -27.08
C VAL A 307 5.33 -12.88 -28.45
N PHE A 308 6.14 -11.83 -28.54
CA PHE A 308 6.73 -11.40 -29.81
C PHE A 308 7.99 -12.21 -30.17
N ALA A 309 7.80 -13.52 -30.40
CA ALA A 309 8.87 -14.44 -30.78
C ALA A 309 9.12 -14.46 -32.29
N TRP A 310 9.39 -13.29 -32.89
CA TRP A 310 9.55 -13.13 -34.35
C TRP A 310 10.60 -14.07 -34.97
N VAL A 311 11.64 -14.44 -34.22
CA VAL A 311 12.69 -15.40 -34.66
C VAL A 311 12.10 -16.78 -34.96
N THR A 312 11.10 -17.21 -34.19
CA THR A 312 10.39 -18.47 -34.42
C THR A 312 9.45 -18.42 -35.63
N TRP A 313 9.06 -17.23 -36.09
CA TRP A 313 8.26 -17.06 -37.31
C TRP A 313 9.09 -17.21 -38.58
N ILE A 314 10.39 -16.90 -38.52
CA ILE A 314 11.31 -17.02 -39.67
C ILE A 314 11.64 -18.48 -39.97
N MET A 315 11.77 -19.32 -38.94
CA MET A 315 12.11 -20.73 -39.09
C MET A 315 11.21 -21.61 -38.19
N PRO A 316 9.94 -21.81 -38.57
CA PRO A 316 8.94 -22.43 -37.70
C PRO A 316 9.18 -23.92 -37.41
N ASP A 317 9.79 -24.66 -38.35
CA ASP A 317 9.99 -26.11 -38.21
C ASP A 317 11.29 -26.50 -37.49
N ASN A 318 12.11 -25.53 -37.07
CA ASN A 318 13.40 -25.80 -36.45
C ASN A 318 13.30 -25.91 -34.92
N VAL A 319 13.45 -27.14 -34.41
CA VAL A 319 13.39 -27.46 -32.98
C VAL A 319 14.43 -26.68 -32.15
N VAL A 320 15.63 -26.44 -32.70
CA VAL A 320 16.70 -25.70 -32.00
C VAL A 320 16.33 -24.23 -31.85
N VAL A 321 15.74 -23.64 -32.90
CA VAL A 321 15.30 -22.24 -32.87
C VAL A 321 14.13 -22.06 -31.89
N ASN A 322 13.18 -23.00 -31.86
CA ASN A 322 12.08 -22.95 -30.90
C ASN A 322 12.54 -23.16 -29.44
N GLN A 323 13.54 -24.02 -29.19
CA GLN A 323 14.10 -24.18 -27.85
C GLN A 323 14.86 -22.94 -27.36
N LEU A 324 15.56 -22.23 -28.25
CA LEU A 324 16.33 -21.04 -27.91
C LEU A 324 15.45 -19.77 -27.80
N PHE A 325 14.50 -19.58 -28.72
CA PHE A 325 13.75 -18.32 -28.87
C PHE A 325 12.22 -18.47 -28.73
N GLY A 326 11.69 -19.68 -28.48
CA GLY A 326 10.27 -19.88 -28.25
C GLY A 326 9.83 -19.32 -26.91
N GLY A 327 8.70 -18.59 -26.89
CA GLY A 327 8.20 -17.94 -25.67
C GLY A 327 7.30 -18.79 -24.77
N PHE A 328 6.77 -19.93 -25.25
CA PHE A 328 5.94 -20.84 -24.45
C PHE A 328 6.65 -22.16 -24.10
N THR A 329 7.49 -22.67 -25.00
CA THR A 329 8.15 -23.98 -24.88
C THR A 329 9.67 -23.90 -24.88
N GLY A 330 10.23 -22.69 -25.03
CA GLY A 330 11.67 -22.45 -25.13
C GLY A 330 12.18 -21.52 -24.04
N LEU A 331 13.47 -21.21 -24.10
CA LEU A 331 14.19 -20.32 -23.17
C LEU A 331 13.85 -18.84 -23.35
N SER A 332 13.23 -18.46 -24.47
CA SER A 332 12.90 -17.07 -24.80
C SER A 332 14.09 -16.10 -24.64
N LEU A 333 15.23 -16.38 -25.30
CA LEU A 333 16.45 -15.56 -25.19
C LEU A 333 16.28 -14.08 -25.58
N ILE A 334 15.25 -13.76 -26.36
CA ILE A 334 14.83 -12.37 -26.63
C ILE A 334 13.38 -12.24 -26.15
N PRO A 335 13.16 -11.95 -24.86
CA PRO A 335 11.81 -11.83 -24.30
C PRO A 335 11.27 -10.43 -24.63
N ILE A 336 10.63 -10.30 -25.80
CA ILE A 336 9.87 -9.10 -26.15
C ILE A 336 8.38 -9.45 -26.00
N THR A 337 7.72 -8.77 -25.09
CA THR A 337 6.27 -8.83 -24.87
C THR A 337 5.73 -7.41 -24.94
N PHE A 338 4.54 -7.24 -25.51
CA PHE A 338 3.84 -5.96 -25.58
C PHE A 338 2.57 -5.95 -24.72
N ASP A 339 2.56 -6.77 -23.66
CA ASP A 339 1.59 -6.74 -22.56
C ASP A 339 2.31 -6.54 -21.21
#